data_AF-A0A658NVU2-F1
#
_entry.id   AF-A0A658NVU2-F1
#
_cell.length_a   1.000
_cell.length_b   1.000
_cell.length_c   1.000
_cell.angle_alpha   90.00
_cell.angle_beta   90.00
_cell.angle_gamma   90.00
#
_symmetry.space_group_name_H-M   'P 1'
#
loop_
_entity.id
_entity.type
_entity.pdbx_description
1 polymer ?
#
loop_
_entity_poly.entity_id
_entity_poly.type
_entity_poly.pdbx_seq_one_letter_code
_entity_poly.pdbx_strand_id
1 'polypeptide(L)' 'GFYGIVRFAEAAEQLHVQTVFGAELSLADDPFSAALARGGPADPGGSHLLVLARGEEGYHRLAAAITHAQLAGGEKGRPR' A
#
# COMPACT_ATOMS: atom_id res chain seq x y z
N GLY A 1 0.87 -0.18 4.45
CA GLY A 1 1.44 -1.52 4.70
C GLY A 1 0.52 -2.59 4.15
N PHE A 2 0.89 -3.87 4.28
CA PHE A 2 0.14 -5.03 3.77
C PHE A 2 -0.78 -5.67 4.82
N TYR A 3 -1.67 -4.88 5.41
CA TYR A 3 -2.39 -5.32 6.61
C TYR A 3 -3.39 -6.47 6.38
N GLY A 4 -3.72 -6.82 5.14
CA GLY A 4 -4.64 -7.91 4.78
C GLY A 4 -4.00 -9.12 4.09
N ILE A 5 -2.66 -9.18 3.97
CA ILE A 5 -2.02 -10.15 3.07
C ILE A 5 -2.21 -11.61 3.51
N VAL A 6 -2.10 -11.89 4.80
CA VAL A 6 -2.28 -13.23 5.37
C VAL A 6 -3.70 -13.71 5.10
N ARG A 7 -4.69 -12.87 5.41
CA ARG A 7 -6.10 -13.21 5.24
C ARG A 7 -6.47 -13.43 3.77
N PHE A 8 -5.89 -12.63 2.87
CA PHE A 8 -6.08 -12.80 1.43
C PHE A 8 -5.49 -14.13 0.93
N ALA A 9 -4.28 -14.47 1.36
CA ALA A 9 -3.63 -15.74 1.01
C ALA A 9 -4.43 -16.96 1.50
N GLU A 10 -4.86 -16.96 2.78
CA GLU A 10 -5.69 -18.02 3.36
C GLU A 10 -7.00 -18.22 2.60
N ALA A 11 -7.68 -17.12 2.23
CA ALA A 11 -8.94 -17.18 1.50
C ALA A 11 -8.76 -17.73 0.09
N ALA A 12 -7.68 -17.34 -0.59
CA ALA A 12 -7.37 -17.82 -1.93
C ALA A 12 -6.99 -19.32 -1.93
N GLU A 13 -6.27 -19.78 -0.91
CA GLU A 13 -5.94 -21.19 -0.72
C GLU A 13 -7.22 -22.04 -0.56
N GLN A 14 -8.16 -21.61 0.29
CA GLN A 14 -9.44 -22.28 0.51
C GLN A 14 -10.29 -22.39 -0.76
N LEU A 15 -10.18 -21.41 -1.67
CA LEU A 15 -10.94 -21.36 -2.92
C LEU A 15 -10.14 -21.86 -4.13
N HIS A 16 -8.89 -22.32 -3.93
CA HIS A 16 -7.98 -22.78 -4.98
C HIS A 16 -7.79 -21.77 -6.13
N VAL A 17 -7.72 -20.48 -5.82
CA VAL A 17 -7.48 -19.42 -6.81
C VAL A 17 -6.06 -18.88 -6.72
N GLN A 18 -5.49 -18.51 -7.88
CA GLN A 18 -4.18 -17.88 -7.92
C GLN A 18 -4.25 -16.45 -7.36
N THR A 19 -3.22 -16.06 -6.61
CA THR A 19 -3.11 -14.73 -6.00
C THR A 19 -2.16 -13.84 -6.78
N VAL A 20 -2.46 -12.54 -6.78
CA VAL A 20 -1.52 -11.47 -7.10
C VAL A 20 -1.53 -10.50 -5.93
N PHE A 21 -0.37 -10.26 -5.34
CA PHE A 21 -0.23 -9.34 -4.22
C PHE A 21 0.24 -7.98 -4.72
N GLY A 22 -0.19 -6.92 -4.06
CA GLY A 22 0.13 -5.56 -4.46
C GLY A 22 -0.38 -4.54 -3.47
N ALA A 23 -0.02 -3.29 -3.70
CA ALA A 23 -0.47 -2.16 -2.92
C ALA A 23 -0.82 -1.01 -3.85
N GLU A 24 -1.84 -0.26 -3.46
CA GLU A 24 -2.13 1.04 -4.03
C GLU A 24 -1.36 2.10 -3.22
N LEU A 25 -0.68 2.99 -3.94
CA LEU A 25 0.11 4.07 -3.37
C LEU A 25 -0.48 5.40 -3.81
N SER A 26 -0.80 6.26 -2.85
CA SER A 26 -1.16 7.65 -3.13
C SER A 26 0.12 8.47 -3.29
N LEU A 27 0.33 9.02 -4.47
CA LEU A 27 1.40 9.94 -4.79
C LEU A 27 0.78 11.34 -4.77
N ALA A 28 1.08 12.10 -3.73
CA ALA A 28 0.60 13.47 -3.60
C ALA A 28 1.60 14.45 -4.25
N ASP A 29 1.09 15.39 -5.04
CA ASP A 29 1.88 16.53 -5.53
C ASP A 29 2.26 17.48 -4.39
N ASP A 30 1.49 17.46 -3.29
CA ASP A 30 1.77 18.15 -2.04
C ASP A 30 1.88 17.14 -0.87
N PRO A 31 3.07 16.96 -0.26
CA PRO A 31 3.28 16.03 0.86
C PRO A 31 2.56 16.40 2.17
N PHE A 32 1.81 17.51 2.18
CA PHE A 32 0.94 17.93 3.28
C PHE A 32 -0.55 17.68 2.99
N SER A 33 -0.96 17.42 1.75
CA SER A 33 -2.37 17.19 1.38
C SER A 33 -2.85 15.77 1.66
N ALA A 34 -1.95 14.78 1.66
CA ALA A 34 -2.27 13.37 1.94
C ALA A 34 -2.57 13.08 3.42
N ALA A 35 -2.28 14.02 4.33
CA ALA A 35 -2.70 13.94 5.73
C ALA A 35 -4.21 14.27 5.85
N LEU A 36 -5.05 13.66 5.02
CA LEU A 36 -6.49 13.70 5.23
C LEU A 36 -6.75 13.01 6.57
N ALA A 37 -7.26 13.79 7.52
CA ALA A 37 -7.83 13.28 8.75
C ALA A 37 -8.72 12.07 8.43
N ARG A 38 -8.71 11.05 9.32
CA ARG A 38 -9.62 9.90 9.19
C ARG A 38 -11.05 10.41 8.90
N GLY A 39 -11.56 10.16 7.69
CA GLY A 39 -12.83 10.71 7.20
C GLY A 39 -12.77 11.61 5.96
N GLY A 40 -11.65 11.64 5.23
CA GLY A 40 -11.55 12.29 3.91
C GLY A 40 -12.50 11.72 2.85
N PRO A 41 -12.62 12.38 1.67
CA PRO A 41 -13.45 11.90 0.57
C PRO A 41 -13.07 10.48 0.15
N ALA A 42 -14.05 9.71 -0.35
CA ALA A 42 -13.86 8.32 -0.75
C ALA A 42 -12.78 8.15 -1.83
N ASP A 43 -12.64 9.15 -2.70
CA ASP A 43 -11.58 9.28 -3.69
C ASP A 43 -10.73 10.52 -3.35
N PRO A 44 -9.66 10.37 -2.55
CA PRO A 44 -8.80 11.48 -2.20
C PRO A 44 -8.04 11.99 -3.44
N GLY A 45 -7.82 13.29 -3.53
CA GLY A 45 -7.05 13.86 -4.64
C GLY A 45 -5.58 13.39 -4.64
N GLY A 46 -4.97 13.32 -5.82
CA GLY A 46 -3.59 12.88 -6.03
C GLY A 46 -3.50 11.83 -7.13
N SER A 47 -2.29 11.35 -7.42
CA SER A 47 -2.09 10.24 -8.36
C SER A 47 -2.11 8.91 -7.62
N HIS A 48 -2.94 7.98 -8.07
CA HIS A 48 -3.05 6.64 -7.50
C HIS A 48 -2.22 5.67 -8.33
N LEU A 49 -1.17 5.11 -7.73
CA LEU A 49 -0.30 4.14 -8.37
C LEU A 49 -0.60 2.73 -7.85
N LEU A 50 -1.13 1.88 -8.72
CA LEU A 50 -1.25 0.45 -8.45
C LEU A 50 0.08 -0.26 -8.71
N VAL A 51 0.64 -0.92 -7.69
CA VAL A 51 1.86 -1.70 -7.81
C VAL A 51 1.58 -3.17 -7.50
N LEU A 52 1.92 -4.05 -8.44
CA LEU A 52 1.80 -5.50 -8.27
C LEU A 52 3.19 -6.13 -8.06
N ALA A 53 3.29 -6.98 -7.05
CA ALA A 53 4.50 -7.72 -6.72
C ALA A 53 4.69 -8.90 -7.67
N ARG A 54 5.81 -8.90 -8.41
CA ARG A 54 6.22 -10.04 -9.22
C ARG A 54 7.00 -11.04 -8.36
N GLY A 55 6.32 -12.11 -7.95
CA GLY A 55 6.89 -13.15 -7.10
C GLY A 55 7.36 -12.62 -5.75
N GLU A 56 8.17 -13.42 -5.06
CA GLU A 56 8.62 -13.12 -3.70
C GLU A 56 9.56 -11.90 -3.66
N GLU A 57 10.49 -11.78 -4.60
CA GLU A 57 11.41 -10.64 -4.66
C GLU A 57 10.67 -9.31 -4.84
N GLY A 58 9.67 -9.29 -5.74
CA GLY A 58 8.82 -8.12 -5.94
C GLY A 58 8.05 -7.75 -4.68
N TYR A 59 7.60 -8.74 -3.91
CA TYR A 59 6.92 -8.53 -2.64
C TYR A 59 7.85 -7.91 -1.59
N HIS A 60 9.04 -8.47 -1.38
CA HIS A 60 10.03 -7.95 -0.43
C HIS A 60 10.44 -6.51 -0.77
N ARG A 61 10.69 -6.23 -2.06
CA ARG A 61 11.02 -4.88 -2.52
C ARG A 61 9.91 -3.88 -2.26
N LEU A 62 8.66 -4.25 -2.55
CA LEU A 62 7.51 -3.38 -2.32
C LEU A 62 7.28 -3.16 -0.81
N ALA A 63 7.37 -4.21 0.01
CA ALA A 63 7.25 -4.11 1.45
C ALA A 63 8.32 -3.19 2.06
N ALA A 64 9.58 -3.35 1.63
CA ALA A 64 10.69 -2.51 2.05
C ALA A 64 10.48 -1.04 1.63
N ALA A 65 10.09 -0.78 0.39
CA ALA A 65 9.83 0.58 -0.09
C ALA A 65 8.73 1.28 0.71
N ILE A 66 7.60 0.60 0.95
CA ILE A 66 6.50 1.14 1.77
C ILE A 66 6.98 1.42 3.20
N THR A 67 7.80 0.53 3.77
CA THR A 67 8.32 0.66 5.14
C THR A 67 9.27 1.85 5.24
N HIS A 68 10.23 1.96 4.32
CA HIS A 68 11.14 3.09 4.25
C HIS A 68 10.38 4.40 4.12
N ALA A 69 9.35 4.45 3.27
CA ALA A 69 8.58 5.67 3.09
C ALA A 69 7.83 6.08 4.36
N GLN A 70 7.21 5.13 5.07
CA GLN A 70 6.54 5.39 6.35
C GLN A 70 7.52 5.85 7.44
N LEU A 71 8.73 5.29 7.48
CA LEU A 71 9.77 5.68 8.43
C LEU A 71 10.34 7.07 8.11
N ALA A 72 10.60 7.37 6.83
CA ALA A 72 11.07 8.67 6.37
C ALA A 72 10.03 9.78 6.59
N GLY A 73 8.75 9.42 6.58
CA GLY A 73 7.63 10.30 6.85
C GLY A 73 7.60 10.92 8.25
N GLY A 74 8.20 10.26 9.25
CA GLY A 74 8.32 10.74 10.64
C GLY A 74 6.99 10.84 11.42
N GLU A 75 5.85 10.89 10.74
CA GLU A 75 4.51 11.00 11.31
C GLU A 75 3.58 9.93 10.72
N LYS A 76 2.68 9.40 11.56
CA LYS A 76 1.72 8.39 11.12
C LYS A 76 0.83 8.94 10.00
N GLY A 77 0.78 8.21 8.89
CA GLY A 77 -0.06 8.57 7.74
C GLY A 77 0.61 9.55 6.78
N ARG A 78 1.93 9.76 6.89
CA ARG A 78 2.66 10.71 6.05
C ARG A 78 3.89 10.10 5.39
N PRO A 79 3.76 9.00 4.62
CA PRO A 79 4.91 8.38 3.95
C PRO A 79 5.59 9.38 2.98
N ARG A 80 6.91 9.30 2.85
CA ARG A 80 7.72 10.12 1.94
C ARG A 80 8.72 9.30 1.12
#